data_AF-A0A7L4PQ63-F1
#
_entry.id   AF-A0A7L4PQ63-F1
#
_cell.length_a   1.000
_cell.length_b   1.000
_cell.length_c   1.000
_cell.angle_alpha   90.00
_cell.angle_beta   90.00
_cell.angle_gamma   90.00
#
_symmetry.space_group_name_H-M   'P 1'
#
loop_
_entity.id
_entity.type
_entity.pdbx_description
1 polymer ?
#
loop_
_entity_poly.entity_id
_entity_poly.type
_entity_poly.pdbx_seq_one_letter_code
_entity_poly.pdbx_strand_id
1 'polypeptide(L)'
;MKKLSVVLVSLILLISIIGIGSILGCCVKEFYATNDTVHVGEFITIVSVEYTPGSCSVNPSEIVLQNEDETNSDKAILVSSKCDPGTGTLTVTYRAVKQGEVYFKYAGCQKPVVKILPKPHPMFSFMKILGFGKSD
;
A
#
# COMPACT_ATOMS: atom_id res chain seq x y z
N MET A 1 -30.44 5.15 44.37
CA MET A 1 -29.42 4.30 43.70
C MET A 1 -29.74 4.08 42.21
N LYS A 2 -29.87 5.15 41.41
CA LYS A 2 -30.13 5.02 39.94
C LYS A 2 -29.14 5.79 39.06
N LYS A 3 -28.34 6.71 39.65
CA LYS A 3 -27.43 7.60 38.92
C LYS A 3 -26.02 7.02 38.71
N LEU A 4 -25.61 6.05 39.53
CA LEU A 4 -24.27 5.42 39.42
C LEU A 4 -24.20 4.36 38.31
N SER A 5 -25.32 3.71 37.97
CA SER A 5 -25.35 2.67 36.93
C SER A 5 -25.11 3.23 35.53
N VAL A 6 -25.67 4.41 35.24
CA VAL A 6 -25.56 5.04 33.92
C VAL A 6 -24.13 5.46 33.59
N VAL A 7 -23.38 5.94 34.59
CA VAL A 7 -21.97 6.35 34.41
C VAL A 7 -21.07 5.15 34.17
N LEU A 8 -21.32 4.02 34.85
CA LEU A 8 -20.54 2.80 34.69
C LEU A 8 -20.72 2.18 33.30
N VAL A 9 -21.97 2.14 32.80
CA VAL A 9 -22.28 1.61 31.46
C VAL A 9 -21.70 2.50 30.35
N SER A 10 -21.73 3.82 30.54
CA SER A 10 -21.13 4.76 29.57
C SER A 10 -19.60 4.69 29.52
N LEU A 11 -18.93 4.39 30.66
CA LEU A 11 -17.48 4.26 30.71
C LEU A 11 -16.99 2.97 30.05
N ILE A 12 -17.74 1.87 30.18
CA ILE A 12 -17.39 0.58 29.56
C ILE A 12 -17.51 0.67 28.03
N LEU A 13 -18.53 1.37 27.51
CA LEU A 13 -18.76 1.55 26.07
C LEU A 13 -17.68 2.40 25.39
N LEU A 14 -17.07 3.36 26.11
CA LEU A 14 -15.97 4.18 25.61
C LEU A 14 -14.65 3.41 25.43
N ILE A 15 -14.48 2.27 26.11
CA ILE A 15 -13.27 1.43 26.00
C ILE A 15 -13.47 0.31 24.96
N SER A 16 -14.72 -0.03 24.64
CA SER A 16 -15.07 -1.06 23.64
C SER A 16 -14.85 -0.63 22.17
N ILE A 17 -14.41 0.60 21.92
CA ILE A 17 -14.10 1.10 20.56
C ILE A 17 -12.64 0.85 20.17
N ILE A 18 -11.85 0.18 21.01
CA ILE A 18 -10.55 -0.35 20.58
C ILE A 18 -10.87 -1.50 19.63
N GLY A 19 -10.85 -1.13 18.35
CA GLY A 19 -11.27 -1.94 17.23
C GLY A 19 -10.75 -3.36 17.32
N ILE A 20 -11.61 -4.27 16.93
CA ILE A 20 -11.29 -5.65 16.62
C ILE A 20 -10.37 -5.59 15.38
N GLY A 21 -9.12 -5.18 15.58
CA GLY A 21 -8.05 -5.35 14.61
C GLY A 21 -7.98 -6.85 14.37
N SER A 22 -8.30 -7.25 13.14
CA SER A 22 -8.49 -8.65 12.78
C SER A 22 -7.31 -9.50 13.28
N ILE A 23 -7.57 -10.37 14.25
CA ILE A 23 -6.63 -11.36 14.83
C ILE A 23 -6.30 -12.52 13.88
N LEU A 24 -6.66 -12.40 12.60
CA LEU A 24 -6.22 -13.31 11.55
C LEU A 24 -4.83 -12.84 11.11
N GLY A 25 -3.79 -13.41 11.71
CA GLY A 25 -2.40 -13.09 11.41
C GLY A 25 -2.06 -13.29 9.94
N CYS A 26 -1.12 -12.49 9.45
CA CYS A 26 -0.56 -12.58 8.11
C CYS A 26 0.01 -13.98 7.84
N CYS A 27 -0.38 -14.60 6.73
CA CYS A 27 0.12 -15.93 6.33
C CYS A 27 1.56 -15.92 5.79
N VAL A 28 2.16 -14.73 5.66
CA VAL A 28 3.58 -14.55 5.35
C VAL A 28 4.29 -13.86 6.50
N LYS A 29 5.62 -14.03 6.57
CA LYS A 29 6.45 -13.42 7.59
C LYS A 29 6.53 -11.92 7.41
N GLU A 30 6.72 -11.48 6.17
CA GLU A 30 6.87 -10.07 5.81
C GLU A 30 6.03 -9.76 4.57
N PHE A 31 5.39 -8.59 4.56
CA PHE A 31 4.66 -8.05 3.42
C PHE A 31 4.81 -6.53 3.41
N TYR A 32 5.59 -5.99 2.48
CA TYR A 32 5.96 -4.57 2.48
C TYR A 32 6.19 -4.02 1.07
N ALA A 33 6.14 -2.70 0.94
CA ALA A 33 6.56 -2.00 -0.27
C ALA A 33 8.03 -1.57 -0.13
N THR A 34 8.81 -1.69 -1.20
CA THR A 34 10.22 -1.24 -1.18
C THR A 34 10.35 0.28 -1.24
N ASN A 35 9.35 0.96 -1.82
CA ASN A 35 9.26 2.41 -1.92
C ASN A 35 7.90 2.84 -1.37
N ASP A 36 7.89 3.84 -0.49
CA ASP A 36 6.69 4.44 0.08
C ASP A 36 6.15 5.58 -0.80
N THR A 37 6.97 6.12 -1.70
CA THR A 37 6.62 7.21 -2.60
C THR A 37 7.15 6.94 -4.00
N VAL A 38 6.31 7.16 -5.03
CA VAL A 38 6.69 7.04 -6.45
C VAL A 38 6.01 8.14 -7.27
N HIS A 39 6.40 8.33 -8.53
CA HIS A 39 5.72 9.19 -9.49
C HIS A 39 4.85 8.39 -10.47
N VAL A 40 3.81 9.02 -11.02
CA VAL A 40 3.02 8.43 -12.11
C VAL A 40 3.94 8.01 -13.26
N GLY A 41 3.85 6.74 -13.65
CA GLY A 41 4.67 6.11 -14.68
C GLY A 41 5.80 5.23 -14.14
N GLU A 42 6.20 5.40 -12.88
CA GLU A 42 7.23 4.60 -12.21
C GLU A 42 6.69 3.26 -11.70
N PHE A 43 7.60 2.42 -11.21
CA PHE A 43 7.29 1.09 -10.69
C PHE A 43 7.21 1.08 -9.16
N ILE A 44 6.21 0.36 -8.66
CA ILE A 44 6.04 0.04 -7.26
C ILE A 44 6.40 -1.44 -7.09
N THR A 45 7.24 -1.75 -6.11
CA THR A 45 7.61 -3.13 -5.80
C THR A 45 7.08 -3.52 -4.44
N ILE A 46 6.28 -4.58 -4.42
CA ILE A 46 5.78 -5.23 -3.23
C ILE A 46 6.55 -6.52 -3.03
N VAL A 47 7.01 -6.75 -1.80
CA VAL A 47 7.77 -7.94 -1.43
C VAL A 47 6.98 -8.69 -0.37
N SER A 48 6.84 -10.00 -0.56
CA SER A 48 6.37 -10.91 0.46
C SER A 48 7.39 -12.00 0.74
N VAL A 49 7.62 -12.34 2.01
CA VAL A 49 8.58 -13.35 2.43
C VAL A 49 7.86 -14.45 3.21
N GLU A 50 8.00 -15.70 2.78
CA GLU A 50 7.43 -16.86 3.46
C GLU A 50 8.13 -17.16 4.79
N TYR A 51 7.42 -17.84 5.69
CA TYR A 51 8.03 -18.39 6.92
C TYR A 51 9.02 -19.51 6.62
N THR A 52 8.75 -20.29 5.58
CA THR A 52 9.56 -21.43 5.17
C THR A 52 10.01 -21.24 3.72
N PRO A 53 11.32 -21.24 3.44
CA PRO A 53 11.80 -21.23 2.05
C PRO A 53 11.39 -22.52 1.34
N GLY A 54 11.26 -22.47 0.02
CA GLY A 54 10.87 -23.60 -0.83
C GLY A 54 9.66 -23.34 -1.73
N SER A 55 8.89 -22.28 -1.48
CA SER A 55 7.74 -21.89 -2.31
C SER A 55 7.42 -20.39 -2.23
N CYS A 56 6.48 -19.94 -3.05
CA CYS A 56 5.73 -18.71 -2.83
C CYS A 56 4.24 -19.04 -2.93
N SER A 57 3.59 -19.18 -1.78
CA SER A 57 2.15 -19.43 -1.61
C SER A 57 1.31 -18.21 -1.94
N VAL A 58 1.88 -17.01 -1.83
CA VAL A 58 1.19 -15.77 -2.20
C VAL A 58 0.94 -15.75 -3.70
N ASN A 59 -0.34 -15.72 -4.08
CA ASN A 59 -0.73 -15.47 -5.45
C ASN A 59 -0.78 -13.95 -5.71
N PRO A 60 0.02 -13.41 -6.64
CA PRO A 60 0.00 -11.97 -6.97
C PRO A 60 -1.39 -11.45 -7.35
N SER A 61 -2.26 -12.30 -7.90
CA SER A 61 -3.63 -11.95 -8.30
C SER A 61 -4.57 -11.76 -7.10
N GLU A 62 -4.20 -12.25 -5.92
CA GLU A 62 -4.97 -12.10 -4.68
C GLU A 62 -4.58 -10.84 -3.89
N ILE A 63 -3.53 -10.13 -4.34
CA ILE A 63 -3.15 -8.83 -3.77
C ILE A 63 -4.12 -7.79 -4.29
N VAL A 64 -5.01 -7.31 -3.42
CA VAL A 64 -6.04 -6.33 -3.75
C VAL A 64 -5.50 -4.92 -3.55
N LEU A 65 -5.64 -4.08 -4.58
CA LEU A 65 -5.32 -2.66 -4.48
C LEU A 65 -6.54 -1.90 -3.98
N GLN A 66 -6.37 -1.14 -2.90
CA GLN A 66 -7.44 -0.38 -2.26
C GLN A 66 -7.11 1.11 -2.20
N ASN A 67 -8.15 1.94 -2.17
CA ASN A 67 -8.07 3.34 -1.74
C ASN A 67 -8.20 3.44 -0.21
N GLU A 68 -8.09 4.64 0.34
CA GLU A 68 -8.22 4.92 1.78
C GLU A 68 -9.59 4.47 2.34
N ASP A 69 -10.64 4.59 1.55
CA ASP A 69 -12.01 4.16 1.88
C ASP A 69 -12.25 2.64 1.68
N GLU A 70 -11.18 1.86 1.51
CA GLU A 70 -11.17 0.42 1.25
C GLU A 70 -11.85 -0.04 -0.05
N THR A 71 -12.24 0.89 -0.93
CA THR A 71 -12.74 0.56 -2.28
C THR A 71 -11.61 0.10 -3.19
N ASN A 72 -11.95 -0.66 -4.25
CA ASN A 72 -10.96 -1.08 -5.24
C ASN A 72 -10.28 0.13 -5.90
N SER A 73 -8.96 0.09 -6.01
CA SER A 73 -8.16 1.14 -6.63
C SER A 73 -7.67 0.72 -8.02
N ASP A 74 -7.69 1.67 -8.94
CA ASP A 74 -7.12 1.54 -10.29
C ASP A 74 -5.86 2.40 -10.48
N LYS A 75 -5.23 2.83 -9.37
CA LYS A 75 -4.06 3.71 -9.38
C LYS A 75 -2.76 3.01 -9.78
N ALA A 76 -2.71 1.68 -9.71
CA ALA A 76 -1.57 0.89 -10.12
C ALA A 76 -2.01 -0.40 -10.83
N ILE A 77 -1.17 -0.90 -11.73
CA ILE A 77 -1.46 -2.08 -12.56
C ILE A 77 -0.34 -3.11 -12.38
N LEU A 78 -0.70 -4.38 -12.17
CA LEU A 78 0.28 -5.47 -12.10
C LEU A 78 1.04 -5.60 -13.42
N VAL A 79 2.37 -5.59 -13.34
CA VAL A 79 3.27 -5.73 -14.51
C VAL A 79 3.91 -7.10 -14.54
N SER A 80 4.45 -7.52 -13.40
CA SER A 80 5.14 -8.80 -13.29
C SER A 80 5.18 -9.28 -11.84
N SER A 81 5.48 -10.57 -11.69
CA SER A 81 5.79 -11.15 -10.40
C SER A 81 6.92 -12.16 -10.58
N LYS A 82 7.76 -12.31 -9.56
CA LYS A 82 8.87 -13.25 -9.54
C LYS A 82 8.93 -13.91 -8.18
N CYS A 83 8.88 -15.24 -8.15
CA CYS A 83 9.15 -16.02 -6.97
C CYS A 83 10.61 -16.49 -6.97
N ASP A 84 11.30 -16.29 -5.86
CA ASP A 84 12.57 -16.95 -5.54
C ASP A 84 12.31 -18.07 -4.52
N PRO A 85 12.24 -19.34 -4.95
CA PRO A 85 11.96 -20.46 -4.05
C PRO A 85 13.12 -20.71 -3.07
N GLY A 86 14.35 -20.26 -3.38
CA GLY A 86 15.50 -20.43 -2.48
C GLY A 86 15.36 -19.62 -1.20
N THR A 87 14.74 -18.46 -1.28
CA THR A 87 14.50 -17.56 -0.13
C THR A 87 13.04 -17.50 0.30
N GLY A 88 12.12 -18.09 -0.47
CA GLY A 88 10.67 -17.94 -0.26
C GLY A 88 10.21 -16.50 -0.47
N THR A 89 10.88 -15.74 -1.35
CA THR A 89 10.58 -14.32 -1.57
C THR A 89 9.81 -14.13 -2.87
N LEU A 90 8.61 -13.59 -2.79
CA LEU A 90 7.85 -13.12 -3.94
C LEU A 90 8.06 -11.62 -4.09
N THR A 91 8.48 -11.21 -5.27
CA THR A 91 8.57 -9.80 -5.67
C THR A 91 7.49 -9.53 -6.71
N VAL A 92 6.59 -8.60 -6.41
CA VAL A 92 5.48 -8.21 -7.29
C VAL A 92 5.69 -6.77 -7.72
N THR A 93 5.70 -6.53 -9.03
CA THR A 93 5.95 -5.21 -9.61
C THR A 93 4.67 -4.66 -10.23
N TYR A 94 4.29 -3.47 -9.80
CA TYR A 94 3.17 -2.71 -10.32
C TYR A 94 3.67 -1.45 -11.02
N ARG A 95 2.91 -0.95 -12.00
CA ARG A 95 3.13 0.36 -12.62
C ARG A 95 2.16 1.36 -12.02
N ALA A 96 2.66 2.48 -11.52
CA ALA A 96 1.84 3.59 -11.07
C ALA A 96 1.20 4.30 -12.28
N VAL A 97 -0.13 4.40 -12.29
CA VAL A 97 -0.89 4.98 -13.42
C VAL A 97 -1.72 6.20 -13.04
N LYS A 98 -2.11 6.36 -11.76
CA LYS A 98 -2.82 7.54 -11.28
C LYS A 98 -2.27 8.00 -9.94
N GLN A 99 -2.31 9.32 -9.71
CA GLN A 99 -1.86 9.94 -8.47
C GLN A 99 -2.77 9.59 -7.27
N GLY A 100 -2.20 9.71 -6.08
CA GLY A 100 -2.85 9.45 -4.79
C GLY A 100 -2.23 8.27 -4.05
N GLU A 101 -2.76 7.98 -2.87
CA GLU A 101 -2.32 6.83 -2.07
C GLU A 101 -3.01 5.55 -2.54
N VAL A 102 -2.25 4.45 -2.58
CA VAL A 102 -2.74 3.12 -2.88
C VAL A 102 -2.27 2.15 -1.79
N TYR A 103 -3.18 1.31 -1.33
CA TYR A 103 -2.97 0.32 -0.28
C TYR A 103 -2.92 -1.07 -0.91
N PHE A 104 -1.95 -1.89 -0.55
CA PHE A 104 -1.87 -3.28 -1.02
C PHE A 104 -2.34 -4.19 0.10
N LYS A 105 -3.45 -4.90 -0.11
CA LYS A 105 -4.05 -5.79 0.87
C LYS A 105 -3.85 -7.25 0.47
N TYR A 106 -3.38 -8.06 1.41
CA TYR A 106 -3.28 -9.50 1.26
C TYR A 106 -3.60 -10.20 2.59
N ALA A 107 -4.45 -11.23 2.57
CA ALA A 107 -4.74 -12.21 3.64
C ALA A 107 -4.39 -11.82 5.11
N GLY A 108 -5.01 -10.75 5.64
CA GLY A 108 -4.81 -10.32 7.04
C GLY A 108 -3.46 -9.64 7.34
N CYS A 109 -2.59 -9.50 6.35
CA CYS A 109 -1.33 -8.79 6.45
C CYS A 109 -1.53 -7.27 6.61
N GLN A 110 -0.53 -6.64 7.24
CA GLN A 110 -0.44 -5.19 7.26
C GLN A 110 -0.48 -4.66 5.82
N LYS A 111 -1.27 -3.60 5.58
CA LYS A 111 -1.45 -3.03 4.25
C LYS A 111 -0.36 -1.98 4.00
N PRO A 112 0.73 -2.26 3.25
CA PRO A 112 1.67 -1.22 2.86
C PRO A 112 0.96 -0.17 2.01
N VAL A 113 1.31 1.08 2.24
CA VAL A 113 0.77 2.26 1.57
C VAL A 113 1.85 2.85 0.70
N VAL A 114 1.52 3.17 -0.54
CA VAL A 114 2.43 3.86 -1.46
C VAL A 114 1.76 5.13 -1.98
N LYS A 115 2.44 6.25 -1.82
CA LYS A 115 2.01 7.56 -2.29
C LYS A 115 2.49 7.78 -3.73
N ILE A 116 1.55 7.84 -4.66
CA ILE A 116 1.83 8.13 -6.06
C ILE A 116 1.67 9.63 -6.29
N LEU A 117 2.79 10.32 -6.48
CA LEU A 117 2.85 11.73 -6.80
C LEU A 117 2.62 11.96 -8.31
N PRO A 118 2.20 13.17 -8.71
CA PRO A 118 2.10 13.53 -10.12
C PRO A 118 3.44 13.33 -10.83
N LYS A 119 3.39 13.08 -12.14
CA LYS A 119 4.59 13.07 -12.95
C LYS A 119 5.27 14.44 -12.85
N PRO A 120 6.57 14.52 -12.53
CA PRO A 120 7.26 15.80 -12.42
C PRO A 120 7.17 16.51 -13.77
N HIS A 121 6.54 17.68 -13.78
CA HIS A 121 6.49 18.49 -14.99
C HIS A 121 7.91 19.00 -15.27
N PRO A 122 8.42 18.86 -16.51
CA PRO A 122 9.73 19.40 -16.84
C PRO A 122 9.65 20.93 -16.73
N MET A 123 10.21 21.46 -15.64
CA MET A 123 10.34 22.91 -15.39
C MET A 123 11.02 23.61 -16.58
N PHE A 124 11.88 22.88 -17.30
CA PHE A 124 12.52 23.29 -18.56
C PHE A 124 11.53 23.73 -19.65
N SER A 125 10.37 23.08 -19.78
CA SER A 125 9.35 23.49 -20.77
C SER A 125 8.74 24.83 -20.41
N PHE A 126 8.55 25.11 -19.11
CA PHE A 126 8.04 26.40 -18.65
C PHE A 126 9.09 27.51 -18.76
N MET A 127 10.35 27.24 -18.43
CA MET A 127 11.44 28.22 -18.58
C MET A 127 11.63 28.65 -20.04
N LYS A 128 11.41 27.75 -21.00
CA LYS A 128 11.46 28.05 -22.44
C LYS A 128 10.30 28.94 -22.89
N ILE A 129 9.10 28.77 -22.31
CA ILE A 129 7.94 29.64 -22.54
C ILE A 129 8.13 31.02 -21.87
N LEU A 130 8.76 31.06 -20.69
CA LEU A 130 9.05 32.28 -19.94
C LEU A 130 10.29 33.05 -20.45
N GLY A 131 10.92 32.59 -21.54
CA GLY A 131 12.02 33.32 -22.19
C GLY A 131 13.41 33.14 -21.55
N PHE A 132 13.57 32.29 -20.53
CA PHE A 132 14.85 32.05 -19.84
C PHE A 132 15.82 31.11 -20.62
N GLY A 133 15.68 31.00 -21.94
CA GLY A 133 16.43 30.06 -22.78
C GLY A 133 17.18 30.68 -23.97
N LYS A 134 17.22 32.01 -24.09
CA LYS A 134 18.11 32.69 -25.04
C LYS A 134 19.41 33.04 -24.32
N SER A 135 20.44 32.24 -24.53
CA SER A 135 21.82 32.73 -24.46
C SER A 135 22.10 33.44 -25.78
N ASP A 136 22.57 34.68 -25.70
CA ASP A 136 23.24 35.37 -26.82
C ASP A 136 24.51 34.62 -27.24
#